data_AF-A0A924FRW0-F1
#
_entry.id   AF-A0A924FRW0-F1
#
_cell.length_a   1.000
_cell.length_b   1.000
_cell.length_c   1.000
_cell.angle_alpha   90.00
_cell.angle_beta   90.00
_cell.angle_gamma   90.00
#
_symmetry.space_group_name_H-M   'P 1'
#
loop_
_entity.id
_entity.type
_entity.pdbx_description
1 polymer ?
#
loop_
_entity_poly.entity_id
_entity_poly.type
_entity_poly.pdbx_seq_one_letter_code
_entity_poly.pdbx_strand_id
1 'polypeptide(L)'
;MHVPYSTPKTYFQFRVFTNGLQLHESDPLAFDSVEDAWHEGALTACELIRGMHGKIEADLDWRLDVCDGDGIVIYRFSFKAKRL
;
A
#
# COMPACT_ATOMS: atom_id res chain seq x y z
N MET A 1 1.07 -36.70 15.86
CA MET A 1 0.35 -35.42 15.85
C MET A 1 1.23 -34.44 15.08
N HIS A 2 0.93 -34.18 13.81
CA HIS A 2 1.73 -33.29 12.97
C HIS A 2 1.32 -31.86 13.32
N VAL A 3 2.19 -31.11 13.99
CA VAL A 3 1.96 -29.68 14.21
C VAL A 3 2.24 -29.01 12.87
N PRO A 4 1.28 -28.33 12.22
CA PRO A 4 1.59 -27.61 10.99
C PRO A 4 2.60 -26.52 11.35
N TYR A 5 3.76 -26.54 10.70
CA TYR A 5 4.71 -25.43 10.76
C TYR A 5 3.99 -24.21 10.20
N SER A 6 3.57 -23.29 11.08
CA SER A 6 3.12 -21.97 10.65
C SER A 6 4.33 -21.28 10.03
N THR A 7 4.25 -20.95 8.75
CA THR A 7 5.22 -20.08 8.09
C THR A 7 5.38 -18.81 8.92
N PRO A 8 6.61 -18.35 9.18
CA PRO A 8 6.82 -17.10 9.90
C PRO A 8 6.17 -15.97 9.10
N LYS A 9 5.18 -15.31 9.70
CA LYS A 9 4.52 -14.16 9.08
C LYS A 9 5.49 -12.99 9.05
N THR A 10 5.54 -12.31 7.92
CA THR A 10 6.28 -11.05 7.78
C THR A 10 5.31 -9.91 7.95
N TYR A 11 5.72 -8.88 8.70
CA TYR A 11 4.89 -7.72 8.97
C TYR A 11 5.22 -6.61 7.98
N PHE A 12 4.18 -6.00 7.44
CA PHE A 12 4.28 -4.93 6.46
C PHE A 12 3.38 -3.76 6.88
N GLN A 13 3.70 -2.57 6.42
CA GLN A 13 2.95 -1.36 6.75
C GLN A 13 2.64 -0.55 5.50
N PHE A 14 1.40 -0.08 5.38
CA PHE A 14 0.94 0.68 4.23
C PHE A 14 0.89 2.16 4.58
N ARG A 15 1.52 3.01 3.77
CA ARG A 15 1.56 4.47 3.96
C ARG A 15 1.00 5.19 2.75
N VAL A 16 -0.01 6.03 2.95
CA VAL A 16 -0.68 6.79 1.89
C VAL A 16 -0.19 8.23 1.90
N PHE A 17 0.17 8.73 0.73
CA PHE A 17 0.62 10.10 0.51
C PHE A 17 -0.21 10.79 -0.56
N THR A 18 -0.41 12.09 -0.38
CA THR A 18 -0.97 13.00 -1.38
C THR A 18 -0.13 14.26 -1.44
N ASN A 19 0.31 14.66 -2.64
CA ASN A 19 1.15 15.83 -2.89
C ASN A 19 2.39 15.88 -1.98
N GLY A 20 2.98 14.71 -1.73
CA GLY A 20 4.16 14.54 -0.86
C GLY A 20 3.87 14.50 0.65
N LEU A 21 2.63 14.75 1.08
CA LEU A 21 2.22 14.68 2.49
C LEU A 21 1.67 13.30 2.83
N GLN A 22 2.17 12.69 3.91
CA GLN A 22 1.61 11.45 4.44
C GLN A 22 0.26 11.76 5.07
N LEU A 23 -0.80 11.13 4.56
CA LEU A 23 -2.16 11.31 5.07
C LEU A 23 -2.57 10.19 6.02
N HIS A 24 -2.10 8.98 5.76
CA HIS A 24 -2.52 7.80 6.50
C HIS A 24 -1.39 6.77 6.61
N GLU A 25 -1.45 6.00 7.67
CA GLU A 25 -0.58 4.87 7.95
C GLU A 25 -1.42 3.75 8.56
N SER A 26 -1.23 2.53 8.05
CA SER A 26 -1.89 1.35 8.62
C SER A 26 -1.18 0.86 9.88
N ASP A 27 -1.88 0.09 10.69
CA ASP A 27 -1.24 -0.83 11.63
C ASP A 27 -0.38 -1.88 10.87
N PRO A 28 0.59 -2.54 11.53
CA PRO A 28 1.34 -3.64 10.92
C PRO A 28 0.42 -4.79 10.51
N LEU A 29 0.50 -5.15 9.22
CA LEU A 29 -0.27 -6.21 8.59
C LEU A 29 0.61 -7.44 8.40
N ALA A 30 0.11 -8.60 8.78
CA ALA A 30 0.87 -9.85 8.72
C ALA A 30 0.54 -10.63 7.44
N PHE A 31 1.53 -10.85 6.59
CA PHE A 31 1.41 -11.62 5.34
C PHE A 31 2.36 -12.81 5.33
N ASP A 32 2.01 -13.81 4.52
CA ASP A 32 2.80 -15.04 4.40
C ASP A 32 4.01 -14.85 3.46
N SER A 33 3.93 -13.88 2.54
CA SER A 33 5.01 -13.53 1.62
C SER A 33 5.02 -12.04 1.24
N VAL A 34 6.11 -11.61 0.60
CA VAL A 34 6.25 -10.27 0.04
C VAL A 34 5.30 -10.07 -1.15
N GLU A 35 5.07 -11.12 -1.93
CA GLU A 35 4.14 -11.15 -3.06
C GLU A 35 2.68 -10.96 -2.61
N ASP A 36 2.29 -11.54 -1.47
CA ASP A 36 0.96 -11.34 -0.91
C ASP A 36 0.76 -9.89 -0.46
N ALA A 37 1.79 -9.29 0.15
CA ALA A 37 1.78 -7.87 0.52
C ALA A 37 1.70 -6.95 -0.72
N TRP A 38 2.38 -7.32 -1.82
CA TRP A 38 2.24 -6.63 -3.10
C TRP A 38 0.80 -6.72 -3.64
N HIS A 39 0.22 -7.91 -3.62
CA HIS A 39 -1.14 -8.15 -4.13
C HIS A 39 -2.16 -7.31 -3.38
N GLU A 40 -2.10 -7.33 -2.04
CA GLU A 40 -2.99 -6.53 -1.19
C GLU A 40 -2.76 -5.02 -1.39
N GLY A 41 -1.50 -4.58 -1.52
CA GLY A 41 -1.16 -3.20 -1.84
C GLY A 41 -1.72 -2.75 -3.19
N ALA A 42 -1.67 -3.61 -4.22
CA ALA A 42 -2.23 -3.32 -5.54
C ALA A 42 -3.75 -3.21 -5.51
N LEU A 43 -4.43 -4.11 -4.78
CA LEU A 43 -5.88 -4.05 -4.57
C LEU A 43 -6.29 -2.77 -3.83
N THR A 44 -5.60 -2.47 -2.72
CA THR A 44 -5.81 -1.25 -1.93
C THR A 44 -5.64 0.01 -2.78
N ALA A 45 -4.56 0.08 -3.57
CA ALA A 45 -4.33 1.21 -4.46
C ALA A 45 -5.45 1.37 -5.50
N CYS A 46 -5.92 0.26 -6.09
CA CYS A 46 -7.04 0.28 -7.01
C CYS A 46 -8.33 0.79 -6.35
N GLU A 47 -8.64 0.34 -5.13
CA GLU A 47 -9.83 0.75 -4.41
C GLU A 47 -9.79 2.23 -4.02
N LEU A 48 -8.63 2.72 -3.56
CA LEU A 48 -8.44 4.14 -3.24
C LEU A 48 -8.62 5.01 -4.48
N ILE A 49 -8.05 4.62 -5.63
CA ILE A 49 -8.26 5.35 -6.90
C ILE A 49 -9.73 5.33 -7.32
N ARG A 50 -10.42 4.18 -7.21
CA ARG A 50 -11.86 4.11 -7.50
C ARG A 50 -12.67 5.02 -6.56
N GLY A 51 -12.33 5.06 -5.27
CA GLY A 51 -12.97 5.94 -4.30
C GLY A 51 -12.74 7.44 -4.55
N MET A 52 -11.62 7.78 -5.21
CA MET A 52 -11.31 9.13 -5.66
C MET A 52 -11.99 9.51 -6.98
N HIS A 53 -12.59 8.56 -7.71
CA HIS A 53 -13.22 8.85 -9.01
C HIS A 53 -14.27 9.96 -8.89
N GLY A 54 -14.14 11.01 -9.70
CA GLY A 54 -14.98 12.23 -9.61
C GLY A 54 -14.53 13.28 -8.59
N LYS A 55 -13.52 12.98 -7.77
CA LYS A 55 -12.86 13.89 -6.79
C LYS A 55 -11.38 14.12 -7.10
N ILE A 56 -10.89 13.62 -8.25
CA ILE A 56 -9.50 13.78 -8.66
C ILE A 56 -9.28 15.24 -9.06
N GLU A 57 -8.56 15.97 -8.23
CA GLU A 57 -8.12 17.32 -8.53
C GLU A 57 -7.03 17.32 -9.62
N ALA A 58 -6.90 18.45 -10.33
CA ALA A 58 -5.79 18.63 -11.25
C ALA A 58 -4.45 18.57 -10.51
N ASP A 59 -3.46 17.97 -11.15
CA ASP A 59 -2.08 17.83 -10.63
C ASP A 59 -1.95 17.02 -9.33
N LEU A 60 -3.01 16.29 -8.93
CA LEU A 60 -2.98 15.37 -7.80
C LEU A 60 -1.86 14.33 -7.99
N ASP A 61 -0.92 14.31 -7.06
CA ASP A 61 0.11 13.28 -6.93
C ASP A 61 -0.22 12.38 -5.75
N TRP A 62 -0.65 11.16 -6.03
CA TRP A 62 -1.07 10.19 -5.02
C TRP A 62 -0.15 8.98 -5.02
N ARG A 63 0.18 8.48 -3.83
CA ARG A 63 1.14 7.39 -3.65
C ARG A 63 0.76 6.48 -2.48
N LEU A 64 0.95 5.18 -2.67
CA LEU A 64 0.91 4.17 -1.61
C LEU A 64 2.25 3.46 -1.55
N ASP A 65 2.90 3.54 -0.40
CA ASP A 65 4.13 2.81 -0.09
C ASP A 65 3.78 1.58 0.77
N VAL A 66 4.25 0.41 0.33
CA VAL A 66 4.27 -0.80 1.16
C VAL A 66 5.67 -0.91 1.75
N CYS A 67 5.73 -0.93 3.07
CA CYS A 67 6.97 -0.98 3.84
C CYS A 67 7.11 -2.34 4.54
N ASP A 68 8.34 -2.81 4.74
CA ASP A 68 8.62 -3.95 5.61
C ASP A 68 8.62 -3.57 7.11
N GLY A 69 8.96 -4.53 7.97
CA GLY A 69 8.99 -4.35 9.42
C GLY A 69 10.02 -3.34 9.93
N ASP A 70 11.04 -3.01 9.13
CA ASP A 70 12.03 -1.97 9.43
C ASP A 70 11.61 -0.59 8.86
N GLY A 71 10.44 -0.52 8.20
CA GLY A 71 9.91 0.68 7.59
C GLY A 71 10.51 1.00 6.23
N ILE A 72 11.25 0.07 5.61
CA ILE A 72 11.84 0.21 4.29
C ILE A 72 10.77 0.00 3.23
N VAL A 73 10.66 0.92 2.27
CA VAL A 73 9.72 0.79 1.16
C VAL A 73 10.16 -0.34 0.22
N ILE A 74 9.34 -1.37 0.11
CA ILE A 74 9.57 -2.52 -0.77
C ILE A 74 8.74 -2.42 -2.06
N TYR A 75 7.57 -1.79 -2.00
CA TYR A 75 6.74 -1.51 -3.17
C TYR A 75 6.14 -0.12 -3.11
N ARG A 76 5.94 0.48 -4.29
CA ARG A 76 5.33 1.79 -4.45
C ARG A 76 4.34 1.79 -5.60
N PHE A 77 3.10 2.14 -5.29
CA PHE A 77 2.07 2.42 -6.27
C PHE A 77 1.88 3.94 -6.34
N SER A 78 1.81 4.50 -7.54
CA SER A 78 1.64 5.94 -7.72
C SER A 78 0.70 6.25 -8.87
N PHE A 79 -0.09 7.30 -8.67
CA PHE A 79 -1.00 7.85 -9.65
C PHE A 79 -0.80 9.36 -9.68
N LYS A 80 -0.60 9.92 -10.88
CA LYS A 80 -0.49 11.36 -11.06
C LYS A 80 -1.53 11.83 -12.08
N ALA A 81 -2.47 12.66 -11.62
CA ALA A 81 -3.40 13.34 -12.50
C ALA A 81 -2.64 14.39 -13.33
N LYS A 82 -2.96 14.47 -14.62
CA LYS A 82 -2.45 15.52 -15.51
C LYS A 82 -3.62 16.40 -15.94
N ARG A 83 -3.39 17.71 -15.97
CA ARG A 83 -4.32 18.65 -16.61
C ARG A 83 -4.29 18.42 -18.13
N LEU A 84 -5.46 18.30 -18.74
CA LEU A 84 -5.65 18.27 -20.20
C LEU A 84 -6.03 19.66 -20.72
#